data_AF-A0A925EKG1-F1
#
_entry.id   AF-A0A925EKG1-F1
#
_cell.length_a   1.000
_cell.length_b   1.000
_cell.length_c   1.000
_cell.angle_alpha   90.00
_cell.angle_beta   90.00
_cell.angle_gamma   90.00
#
_symmetry.space_group_name_H-M   'P 1'
#
loop_
_entity.id
_entity.type
_entity.pdbx_description
1 polymer ?
#
loop_
_entity_poly.entity_id
_entity_poly.type
_entity_poly.pdbx_seq_one_letter_code
_entity_poly.pdbx_strand_id
1 'polypeptide(L)'
;LDGHTHIPAHCGVSKGVLRYHLGLIVPAEGDQCCIRVDNEIRSWSEGKSLIFDDTFEHEVWNRDPRRRVVLMIDTLRPLPPVLSAINRVFMAMGQYHKDAKHVEKMAVRYARTKL
;
A
#
# COMPACT_ATOMS: atom_id res chain seq x y z
N LEU A 1 6.43 0.18 -8.46
CA LEU A 1 7.39 1.27 -8.21
C LEU A 1 8.48 1.16 -9.25
N ASP A 2 8.61 2.18 -10.10
CA ASP A 2 9.63 2.19 -11.15
C ASP A 2 11.04 2.26 -10.56
N GLY A 3 12.04 1.99 -11.40
CA GLY A 3 13.44 2.07 -10.99
C GLY A 3 13.83 3.48 -10.58
N HIS A 4 14.79 3.59 -9.65
CA HIS A 4 15.29 4.85 -9.11
C HIS A 4 14.22 5.81 -8.57
N THR A 5 13.05 5.28 -8.16
CA THR A 5 11.95 6.09 -7.63
C THR A 5 11.98 6.11 -6.12
N HIS A 6 11.72 7.29 -5.54
CA HIS A 6 11.53 7.50 -4.10
C HIS A 6 10.18 8.17 -3.87
N ILE A 7 9.38 7.58 -3.00
CA ILE A 7 8.17 8.18 -2.45
C ILE A 7 8.57 8.78 -1.10
N PRO A 8 8.50 10.11 -0.93
CA PRO A 8 8.95 10.77 0.28
C PRO A 8 8.11 10.38 1.50
N ALA A 9 8.61 10.73 2.68
CA ALA A 9 7.93 10.51 3.95
C ALA A 9 6.52 11.12 3.95
N HIS A 10 5.53 10.31 4.31
CA HIS A 10 4.12 10.70 4.42
C HIS A 10 3.38 9.80 5.42
N CYS A 11 2.17 10.20 5.76
CA CYS A 11 1.27 9.40 6.60
C CYS A 11 -0.02 9.10 5.85
N GLY A 12 -0.55 7.91 6.10
CA GLY A 12 -1.88 7.49 5.68
C GLY A 12 -2.99 8.28 6.38
N VAL A 13 -4.14 8.34 5.72
CA VAL A 13 -5.25 9.21 6.14
C VAL A 13 -6.13 8.62 7.24
N SER A 14 -6.14 7.29 7.42
CA SER A 14 -7.14 6.62 8.26
C SER A 14 -6.58 5.43 9.04
N LYS A 15 -6.89 5.38 10.35
CA LYS A 15 -6.66 4.20 11.20
C LYS A 15 -7.71 3.10 11.00
N GLY A 16 -8.65 3.25 10.06
CA GLY A 16 -9.65 2.24 9.76
C GLY A 16 -9.11 0.97 9.10
N VAL A 17 -7.90 1.05 8.53
CA VAL A 17 -7.26 -0.05 7.81
C VAL A 17 -5.83 -0.31 8.29
N LEU A 18 -5.31 -1.48 7.91
CA LEU A 18 -3.90 -1.84 7.88
C LEU A 18 -3.52 -2.15 6.43
N ARG A 19 -2.34 -1.72 6.00
CA ARG A 19 -1.88 -1.92 4.63
C ARG A 19 -1.08 -3.22 4.53
N TYR A 20 -1.54 -4.10 3.66
CA TYR A 20 -0.90 -5.37 3.35
C TYR A 20 -0.22 -5.29 1.98
N HIS A 21 1.05 -5.67 1.91
CA HIS A 21 1.84 -5.78 0.70
C HIS A 21 2.36 -7.21 0.50
N LEU A 22 2.07 -7.81 -0.65
CA LEU A 22 2.70 -9.05 -1.11
C LEU A 22 3.71 -8.76 -2.23
N GLY A 23 4.96 -9.19 -2.07
CA GLY A 23 5.99 -9.12 -3.11
C GLY A 23 5.63 -9.99 -4.31
N LEU A 24 5.42 -9.37 -5.47
CA LEU A 24 5.17 -10.09 -6.73
C LEU A 24 6.42 -10.13 -7.61
N ILE A 25 7.06 -8.97 -7.80
CA ILE A 25 8.32 -8.83 -8.53
C ILE A 25 9.22 -7.95 -7.68
N VAL A 26 10.35 -8.48 -7.21
CA VAL A 26 11.29 -7.75 -6.36
C VAL A 26 12.70 -7.88 -6.95
N PRO A 27 13.21 -6.84 -7.63
CA PRO A 27 14.40 -6.98 -8.47
C PRO A 27 15.69 -7.18 -7.68
N ALA A 28 15.74 -6.69 -6.43
CA ALA A 28 16.92 -6.76 -5.58
C ALA A 28 16.54 -7.07 -4.14
N GLU A 29 17.41 -7.83 -3.47
CA GLU A 29 17.35 -8.06 -2.03
C GLU A 29 18.07 -6.94 -1.26
N GLY A 30 17.96 -6.95 0.07
CA GLY A 30 18.64 -5.99 0.92
C GLY A 30 18.03 -4.58 0.87
N ASP A 31 18.88 -3.55 0.91
CA ASP A 31 18.51 -2.14 1.12
C ASP A 31 18.06 -1.38 -0.15
N GLN A 32 18.01 -2.07 -1.29
CA GLN A 32 17.72 -1.47 -2.59
C GLN A 32 16.22 -1.20 -2.79
N CYS A 33 15.36 -2.07 -2.24
CA CYS A 33 13.91 -2.01 -2.37
C CYS A 33 13.27 -2.08 -0.98
N CYS A 34 13.12 -0.94 -0.33
CA CYS A 34 12.68 -0.89 1.07
C CYS A 34 11.53 0.08 1.33
N ILE A 35 10.86 -0.19 2.44
CA ILE A 35 9.97 0.72 3.14
C ILE A 35 10.56 0.99 4.52
N ARG A 36 10.57 2.27 4.92
CA ARG A 36 10.68 2.65 6.32
C ARG A 36 9.29 2.94 6.85
N VAL A 37 8.94 2.37 7.99
CA VAL A 37 7.71 2.70 8.74
C VAL A 37 8.15 3.07 10.15
N ASP A 38 7.92 4.32 10.54
CA ASP A 38 8.48 4.90 11.76
C ASP A 38 10.01 4.68 11.83
N ASN A 39 10.48 3.91 12.82
CA ASN A 39 11.90 3.62 13.04
C ASN A 39 12.37 2.28 12.44
N GLU A 40 11.49 1.55 11.76
CA GLU A 40 11.81 0.24 11.20
C GLU A 40 11.94 0.26 9.68
N ILE A 41 13.05 -0.29 9.17
CA ILE A 41 13.25 -0.50 7.74
C ILE A 41 13.04 -1.98 7.43
N ARG A 42 12.26 -2.25 6.37
CA ARG A 42 11.99 -3.59 5.85
C ARG A 42 12.13 -3.60 4.33
N SER A 43 12.66 -4.68 3.80
CA SER A 43 12.66 -4.96 2.36
C SER A 43 11.52 -5.91 1.98
N TRP A 44 11.16 -5.91 0.70
CA TRP A 44 10.27 -6.93 0.16
C TRP A 44 11.06 -8.15 -0.30
N SER A 45 10.38 -9.29 -0.39
CA SER A 45 10.87 -10.48 -1.09
C SER A 45 9.70 -11.10 -1.85
N GLU A 46 9.97 -11.73 -2.99
CA GLU A 46 8.93 -12.37 -3.80
C GLU A 46 8.22 -13.48 -3.01
N GLY A 47 6.89 -13.51 -3.09
CA GLY A 47 6.05 -14.44 -2.34
C GLY A 47 5.97 -14.19 -0.83
N LYS A 48 6.62 -13.13 -0.31
CA LYS A 48 6.56 -12.75 1.11
C LYS A 48 5.70 -11.51 1.32
N SER A 49 5.08 -11.45 2.48
CA SER A 49 4.16 -10.38 2.85
C SER A 49 4.72 -9.46 3.92
N LEU A 50 4.39 -8.18 3.81
CA LEU A 50 4.49 -7.19 4.89
C LEU A 50 3.09 -6.68 5.22
N ILE A 51 2.80 -6.47 6.50
CA ILE A 51 1.62 -5.75 6.95
C ILE A 51 2.07 -4.65 7.91
N PHE A 52 1.55 -3.44 7.73
CA PHE A 52 1.92 -2.30 8.54
C PHE A 52 0.79 -1.29 8.65
N ASP A 53 0.89 -0.44 9.66
CA ASP A 53 0.00 0.68 9.88
C ASP A 53 0.56 1.90 9.13
N ASP A 54 -0.07 2.27 8.02
CA ASP A 54 0.40 3.37 7.18
C ASP A 54 0.13 4.75 7.82
N THR A 55 -0.55 4.83 8.97
CA THR A 55 -0.72 6.10 9.71
C THR A 55 0.55 6.54 10.44
N PHE A 56 1.52 5.65 10.60
CA PHE A 56 2.88 6.04 10.97
C PHE A 56 3.59 6.63 9.75
N GLU A 57 4.51 7.56 10.01
CA GLU A 57 5.31 8.15 8.94
C GLU A 57 6.07 7.04 8.21
N HIS A 58 5.89 6.99 6.89
CA HIS A 58 6.55 5.99 6.07
C HIS A 58 7.03 6.59 4.76
N GLU A 59 8.12 6.03 4.25
CA GLU A 59 8.68 6.36 2.95
C GLU A 59 9.13 5.08 2.25
N VAL A 60 9.16 5.12 0.92
CA VAL A 60 9.46 3.94 0.10
C VAL A 60 10.46 4.30 -0.98
N TRP A 61 11.48 3.49 -1.17
CA TRP A 61 12.41 3.65 -2.28
C TRP A 61 12.63 2.36 -3.07
N ASN A 62 12.91 2.55 -4.35
CA ASN A 62 13.49 1.54 -5.23
C ASN A 62 14.73 2.14 -5.88
N ARG A 63 15.91 1.77 -5.39
CA ARG A 63 17.21 2.18 -5.93
C ARG A 63 17.67 1.30 -7.08
N ASP A 64 17.08 0.12 -7.27
CA ASP A 64 17.36 -0.73 -8.43
C ASP A 64 16.79 -0.08 -9.71
N PRO A 65 17.46 -0.21 -10.87
CA PRO A 65 16.95 0.32 -12.14
C PRO A 65 15.69 -0.41 -12.63
N ARG A 66 15.41 -1.62 -12.17
CA ARG A 66 14.26 -2.42 -12.58
C ARG A 66 13.05 -2.10 -11.71
N ARG A 67 11.86 -2.39 -12.24
CA ARG A 67 10.58 -2.14 -11.56
C ARG A 67 10.35 -3.17 -10.45
N ARG A 68 9.92 -2.68 -9.28
CA ARG A 68 9.34 -3.48 -8.18
C ARG A 68 7.82 -3.49 -8.28
N VAL A 69 7.19 -4.65 -8.12
CA VAL A 69 5.73 -4.82 -8.14
C VAL A 69 5.27 -5.51 -6.86
N VAL A 70 4.26 -4.93 -6.21
CA VAL A 70 3.55 -5.52 -5.07
C VAL A 70 2.06 -5.53 -5.31
N LEU A 71 1.40 -6.55 -4.78
CA LEU A 71 -0.03 -6.51 -4.55
C LEU A 71 -0.27 -5.76 -3.24
N MET A 72 -0.99 -4.64 -3.33
CA MET A 72 -1.36 -3.81 -2.18
C MET A 72 -2.85 -3.99 -1.88
N ILE A 73 -3.16 -4.36 -0.64
CA ILE A 73 -4.52 -4.58 -0.15
C ILE A 73 -4.66 -3.83 1.18
N ASP A 74 -5.69 -3.00 1.30
CA ASP A 74 -6.06 -2.45 2.60
C ASP A 74 -7.02 -3.42 3.29
N THR A 75 -6.64 -3.87 4.49
CA THR A 75 -7.42 -4.78 5.32
C THR A 75 -8.05 -4.00 6.47
N LEU A 76 -9.29 -4.33 6.85
CA LEU A 76 -9.94 -3.65 7.98
C LEU A 76 -9.14 -3.89 9.27
N ARG A 77 -8.87 -2.81 10.00
CA ARG A 77 -8.18 -2.94 11.29
C ARG A 77 -9.00 -3.80 12.25
N PRO A 78 -8.38 -4.76 12.96
CA PRO A 78 -9.05 -5.49 14.02
C PRO A 78 -9.35 -4.51 15.17
N LEU A 79 -10.64 -4.23 15.37
CA LEU A 79 -11.15 -3.31 16.38
C LEU A 79 -12.19 -4.04 17.25
N PRO A 80 -12.44 -3.56 18.49
CA PRO A 80 -13.55 -4.05 19.30
C PRO A 80 -14.89 -3.98 18.54
N PRO A 81 -15.87 -4.87 18.82
CA PRO A 81 -17.05 -5.05 17.96
C PRO A 81 -17.81 -3.76 17.60
N VAL A 82 -18.06 -2.89 18.58
CA VAL A 82 -18.76 -1.60 18.35
C VAL A 82 -17.95 -0.69 17.43
N LEU A 83 -16.65 -0.56 17.67
CA LEU A 83 -15.76 0.26 16.84
C LEU A 83 -15.57 -0.34 15.45
N SER A 84 -15.54 -1.68 15.33
CA SER A 84 -15.48 -2.36 14.04
C SER A 84 -16.73 -2.08 13.19
N ALA A 85 -17.92 -2.08 13.82
CA ALA A 85 -19.16 -1.73 13.13
C ALA A 85 -19.14 -0.27 12.63
N ILE A 86 -18.76 0.68 13.48
CA ILE A 86 -18.62 2.10 13.11
C ILE A 86 -17.59 2.26 11.98
N ASN A 87 -16.44 1.60 12.09
CA ASN A 87 -15.38 1.66 11.08
C ASN A 87 -15.84 1.10 9.74
N ARG A 88 -16.57 -0.02 9.71
CA ARG A 88 -17.11 -0.59 8.47
C ARG A 88 -18.05 0.38 7.75
N VAL A 89 -18.94 1.03 8.50
CA VAL A 89 -19.85 2.05 7.94
C VAL A 89 -19.05 3.24 7.40
N PHE A 90 -18.08 3.75 8.17
CA PHE A 90 -17.21 4.84 7.76
C PHE A 90 -16.44 4.51 6.46
N MET A 91 -15.78 3.34 6.40
CA MET A 91 -15.02 2.91 5.22
C MET A 91 -15.92 2.70 3.99
N ALA A 92 -17.12 2.15 4.17
CA ALA A 92 -18.07 1.96 3.08
C ALA A 92 -18.54 3.32 2.50
N MET A 93 -18.78 4.32 3.36
CA MET A 93 -19.11 5.68 2.90
C MET A 93 -17.94 6.34 2.18
N GLY A 94 -16.71 6.18 2.69
CA GLY A 94 -15.50 6.70 2.05
C GLY A 94 -15.26 6.12 0.65
N GLN A 95 -15.54 4.83 0.43
CA GLN A 95 -15.48 4.21 -0.90
C GLN A 95 -16.59 4.67 -1.86
N TYR A 96 -17.71 5.17 -1.33
CA TYR A 96 -18.81 5.68 -2.17
C TYR A 96 -18.52 7.08 -2.74
N HIS A 97 -17.52 7.80 -2.21
CA HIS A 97 -17.12 9.10 -2.72
C HIS A 97 -16.73 9.02 -4.20
N LYS A 98 -17.19 9.99 -5.01
CA LYS A 98 -17.09 9.97 -6.49
C LYS A 98 -15.67 9.74 -7.01
N ASP A 99 -14.66 10.15 -6.25
CA ASP A 99 -13.25 10.03 -6.60
C ASP A 99 -12.78 8.57 -6.61
N ALA A 100 -13.32 7.72 -5.74
CA ALA A 100 -13.00 6.29 -5.73
C ALA A 100 -13.49 5.58 -7.01
N LYS A 101 -14.70 5.92 -7.48
CA LYS A 101 -15.23 5.42 -8.77
C LYS A 101 -14.42 5.93 -9.97
N HIS A 102 -13.83 7.12 -9.86
CA HIS A 102 -12.96 7.66 -10.90
C HIS A 102 -11.64 6.87 -10.98
N VAL A 103 -11.01 6.62 -9.82
CA VAL A 103 -9.78 5.81 -9.71
C VAL A 103 -10.02 4.38 -10.21
N GLU A 104 -11.15 3.76 -9.88
CA GLU A 104 -11.51 2.42 -10.37
C GLU A 104 -11.58 2.39 -11.91
N LYS A 105 -12.27 3.37 -12.53
CA LYS A 105 -12.33 3.49 -13.99
C LYS A 105 -10.94 3.70 -14.61
N MET A 106 -10.09 4.51 -13.99
CA MET A 106 -8.71 4.72 -14.43
C MET A 106 -7.88 3.42 -14.34
N ALA A 107 -8.01 2.67 -13.25
CA ALA A 107 -7.31 1.41 -13.03
C ALA A 107 -7.74 0.35 -14.07
N VAL A 108 -9.04 0.20 -14.31
CA VAL A 108 -9.59 -0.69 -15.35
C VAL A 108 -9.08 -0.30 -16.74
N ARG A 109 -9.02 1.01 -17.04
CA ARG A 109 -8.49 1.51 -18.32
C ARG A 109 -7.00 1.19 -18.46
N TYR A 110 -6.19 1.44 -17.43
CA TYR A 110 -4.76 1.16 -17.44
C TYR A 110 -4.49 -0.33 -17.68
N ALA A 111 -5.20 -1.22 -16.97
CA ALA A 111 -5.07 -2.66 -17.12
C ALA A 111 -5.36 -3.13 -18.56
N ARG A 112 -6.37 -2.56 -19.23
CA ARG A 112 -6.72 -2.88 -20.62
C ARG A 112 -5.71 -2.41 -21.67
N THR A 113 -4.91 -1.40 -21.34
CA THR A 113 -3.96 -0.78 -22.30
C THR A 113 -2.52 -1.29 -22.15
N LYS A 114 -2.23 -2.03 -21.07
CA LYS A 114 -0.89 -2.50 -20.70
C LYS A 114 -0.75 -4.03 -20.66
N LEU A 115 -1.87 -4.74 -20.86
CA LEU A 115 -1.95 -6.16 -21.25
C LEU A 115 -2.14 -6.22 -22.77
#